data_AF-H1PQK2-F1
#
_entry.id   AF-H1PQK2-F1
#
_cell.length_a   1.000
_cell.length_b   1.000
_cell.length_c   1.000
_cell.angle_alpha   90.00
_cell.angle_beta   90.00
_cell.angle_gamma   90.00
#
_symmetry.space_group_name_H-M   'P 1'
#
loop_
_entity.id
_entity.type
_entity.pdbx_description
1 polymer ?
#
loop_
_entity_poly.entity_id
_entity_poly.type
_entity_poly.pdbx_seq_one_letter_code
_entity_poly.pdbx_strand_id
1 'polypeptide(L)' 'MSNINYKFLIEIFEGEIEYEGKKYKNLINKIGCFKLSEAKKIKQAMMEEHPDKEIIVKEKFKDGWREVNI' A
#
# COMPACT_ATOMS: atom_id res chain seq x y z
N MET A 1 -9.44 -8.10 -18.69
CA MET A 1 -9.02 -7.86 -17.28
C MET A 1 -10.08 -6.99 -16.64
N SER A 2 -10.76 -7.51 -15.62
CA SER A 2 -11.81 -6.78 -14.91
C SER A 2 -11.22 -5.47 -14.38
N ASN A 3 -11.77 -4.32 -14.78
CA ASN A 3 -11.41 -3.02 -14.24
C ASN A 3 -11.90 -2.94 -12.78
N ILE A 4 -11.21 -3.61 -11.86
CA ILE A 4 -11.55 -3.58 -10.45
C ILE A 4 -11.14 -2.20 -9.94
N ASN A 5 -12.13 -1.33 -9.77
CA ASN A 5 -11.93 0.08 -9.44
C ASN A 5 -11.79 0.24 -7.93
N TYR A 6 -10.68 -0.22 -7.38
CA TYR A 6 -10.36 -0.02 -5.96
C TYR A 6 -10.30 1.48 -5.63
N LYS A 7 -10.82 1.84 -4.46
CA LYS A 7 -10.78 3.20 -3.93
C LYS A 7 -9.56 3.39 -3.04
N PHE A 8 -9.11 2.34 -2.36
CA PHE A 8 -7.95 2.34 -1.49
C PHE A 8 -6.99 1.23 -1.89
N LEU A 9 -5.72 1.47 -1.59
CA LEU A 9 -4.63 0.59 -1.91
C LEU A 9 -3.63 0.56 -0.76
N ILE A 10 -3.34 -0.63 -0.26
CA ILE A 10 -2.36 -0.87 0.78
C ILE A 10 -1.13 -1.47 0.11
N GLU A 11 0.02 -0.83 0.28
CA GLU A 11 1.31 -1.25 -0.26
C GLU A 11 2.24 -1.61 0.91
N ILE A 12 2.87 -2.78 0.83
CA ILE A 12 3.77 -3.30 1.86
C ILE A 12 5.17 -3.37 1.28
N PHE A 13 6.13 -2.72 1.94
CA PHE A 13 7.50 -2.63 1.50
C PHE A 13 8.45 -3.31 2.50
N GLU A 14 9.52 -3.92 1.98
CA GLU A 14 10.53 -4.61 2.76
C GLU A 14 11.93 -4.10 2.40
N GLY A 15 12.45 -3.19 3.21
CA GLY A 15 13.77 -2.61 3.01
C GLY A 15 13.91 -1.82 1.68
N GLU A 16 15.16 -1.61 1.30
CA GLU A 16 15.54 -0.91 0.08
C GLU A 16 16.31 -1.85 -0.85
N ILE A 17 16.05 -1.75 -2.15
CA ILE A 17 16.84 -2.41 -3.19
C ILE A 17 17.58 -1.35 -4.00
N GLU A 18 18.82 -1.66 -4.37
CA GLU A 18 19.60 -0.84 -5.29
C GLU A 18 19.53 -1.42 -6.69
N TYR A 19 19.11 -0.60 -7.66
CA TYR A 19 19.04 -0.97 -9.07
C TYR A 19 19.54 0.20 -9.91
N GLU A 20 20.51 -0.07 -10.79
CA GLU A 20 21.17 0.94 -11.63
C GLU A 20 21.69 2.17 -10.85
N GLY A 21 22.26 1.93 -9.66
CA GLY A 21 22.79 3.00 -8.78
C GLY A 21 21.73 3.88 -8.13
N LYS A 22 20.45 3.47 -8.18
CA LYS A 22 19.33 4.15 -7.52
C LYS A 22 18.70 3.24 -6.46
N LYS A 23 18.33 3.84 -5.33
CA LYS A 23 17.62 3.15 -4.25
C LYS A 23 16.12 3.21 -4.47
N TYR A 24 15.47 2.06 -4.35
CA TYR A 24 14.02 1.91 -4.44
C TYR A 24 13.51 1.17 -3.20
N LYS A 25 12.30 1.49 -2.78
CA LYS A 25 11.58 0.67 -1.80
C LYS A 25 11.14 -0.63 -2.48
N ASN A 26 11.43 -1.76 -1.86
CA ASN A 26 11.05 -3.06 -2.39
C ASN A 26 9.58 -3.37 -2.07
N LEU A 27 8.69 -3.23 -3.04
CA LEU A 27 7.27 -3.55 -2.88
C LEU A 27 7.06 -5.06 -2.90
N ILE A 28 6.70 -5.64 -1.76
CA ILE A 28 6.50 -7.09 -1.63
C ILE A 28 5.03 -7.51 -1.76
N ASN A 29 4.08 -6.61 -1.46
CA ASN A 29 2.66 -6.94 -1.54
C ASN A 29 1.81 -5.69 -1.76
N LYS A 30 0.64 -5.89 -2.38
CA LYS A 30 -0.31 -4.84 -2.74
C LYS A 30 -1.75 -5.36 -2.64
N ILE A 31 -2.56 -4.70 -1.82
CA ILE A 31 -3.94 -5.08 -1.53
C ILE A 31 -4.88 -3.92 -1.87
N GLY A 32 -5.87 -4.17 -2.73
CA GLY A 32 -6.89 -3.18 -3.08
C GLY A 32 -8.18 -3.39 -2.28
N CYS A 33 -8.80 -2.30 -1.83
CA CYS A 33 -10.12 -2.34 -1.19
C CYS A 33 -10.98 -1.12 -1.57
N PHE A 34 -12.26 -1.16 -1.21
CA PHE A 34 -13.24 -0.15 -1.64
C PHE A 34 -13.61 0.82 -0.53
N LYS A 35 -13.48 0.41 0.74
CA LYS A 35 -13.91 1.20 1.90
C LYS A 35 -12.73 1.57 2.80
N LEU A 36 -12.81 2.76 3.39
CA LEU A 36 -11.82 3.24 4.35
C LEU A 36 -11.71 2.31 5.57
N SER A 37 -12.84 1.80 6.07
CA SER A 37 -12.87 0.89 7.22
C SER A 37 -12.16 -0.44 6.94
N GLU A 38 -12.24 -0.95 5.71
CA GLU A 38 -11.48 -2.13 5.28
C GLU A 38 -10.00 -1.82 5.19
N ALA A 39 -9.62 -0.68 4.60
CA ALA A 39 -8.23 -0.24 4.52
C ALA A 39 -7.58 -0.14 5.91
N LYS A 40 -8.30 0.42 6.89
CA LYS A 40 -7.83 0.51 8.29
C LYS A 40 -7.60 -0.86 8.91
N LYS A 41 -8.57 -1.78 8.77
CA LYS A 41 -8.45 -3.15 9.30
C LYS A 41 -7.28 -3.90 8.69
N ILE A 42 -7.12 -3.81 7.36
CA ILE A 42 -6.02 -4.45 6.65
C ILE A 42 -4.68 -3.85 7.09
N LYS A 43 -4.57 -2.52 7.15
CA LYS A 43 -3.35 -1.85 7.63
C LYS A 43 -2.97 -2.33 9.02
N GLN A 44 -3.93 -2.37 9.95
CA GLN A 44 -3.68 -2.84 11.31
C GLN A 44 -3.22 -4.31 11.34
N ALA A 45 -3.92 -5.21 10.64
CA ALA A 45 -3.55 -6.61 10.58
C ALA A 45 -2.13 -6.80 10.00
N MET A 46 -1.79 -6.07 8.94
CA MET A 46 -0.45 -6.13 8.35
C MET A 46 0.63 -5.57 9.28
N MET A 47 0.33 -4.53 10.07
CA MET A 47 1.27 -4.00 11.07
C MET A 47 1.51 -4.99 12.21
N GLU A 48 0.50 -5.76 12.59
CA GLU A 48 0.59 -6.82 13.60
C GLU A 48 1.36 -8.05 13.07
N GLU A 49 1.10 -8.47 11.84
CA GLU A 49 1.75 -9.61 11.19
C GLU A 49 3.19 -9.30 10.73
N HIS A 50 3.48 -8.05 10.41
CA HIS A 50 4.73 -7.59 9.85
C HIS A 50 5.21 -6.27 10.49
N PRO A 51 5.62 -6.31 11.77
CA PRO A 51 6.00 -5.10 12.52
C PRO A 51 7.27 -4.41 12.01
N ASP A 52 8.08 -5.12 11.22
CA ASP A 52 9.34 -4.67 10.62
C ASP A 52 9.16 -4.04 9.23
N LYS A 53 7.94 -4.08 8.67
CA LYS A 53 7.67 -3.65 7.30
C LYS A 53 7.02 -2.28 7.25
N GLU A 54 7.32 -1.55 6.18
CA GLU A 54 6.66 -0.27 5.91
C GLU A 54 5.33 -0.51 5.20
N ILE A 55 4.25 0.03 5.74
CA ILE A 55 2.90 -0.13 5.21
C ILE A 55 2.32 1.23 4.87
N ILE A 56 2.06 1.46 3.59
CA ILE A 56 1.53 2.72 3.07
C ILE A 56 0.10 2.50 2.57
N VAL A 57 -0.81 3.40 2.91
CA VAL A 57 -2.17 3.41 2.35
C VAL A 57 -2.32 4.59 1.39
N LYS A 58 -2.83 4.30 0.20
CA LYS A 58 -3.15 5.27 -0.84
C LYS A 58 -4.64 5.26 -1.14
N GLU A 59 -5.22 6.43 -1.34
CA GLU A 59 -6.59 6.61 -1.82
C GLU A 59 -6.58 7.11 -3.27
N LYS A 60 -7.51 6.58 -4.08
CA LYS A 60 -7.72 7.00 -5.47
C LYS A 60 -8.56 8.27 -5.52
N PHE A 61 -7.94 9.35 -6.00
CA PHE A 61 -8.59 10.61 -6.36
C PHE A 61 -8.69 10.73 -7.88
N LYS A 62 -9.38 11.77 -8.37
CA LYS A 62 -9.51 12.03 -9.81
C LYS A 62 -8.15 12.19 -10.50
N ASP A 63 -7.19 12.80 -9.79
CA ASP A 63 -5.85 13.09 -10.31
C ASP A 63 -4.84 11.95 -10.07
N GLY A 64 -5.30 10.81 -9.54
CA GLY A 64 -4.45 9.66 -9.23
C GLY A 64 -4.44 9.26 -7.76
N TRP A 65 -3.45 8.47 -7.37
CA TRP A 65 -3.30 7.93 -6.02
C TRP A 65 -2.56 8.89 -5.12
N ARG A 66 -3.05 9.09 -3.89
CA ARG A 66 -2.38 9.91 -2.87
C ARG A 66 -2.29 9.13 -1.57
N GLU A 67 -1.16 9.25 -0.88
CA GLU A 67 -0.98 8.65 0.44
C GLU A 67 -1.93 9.32 1.44
N VAL A 68 -2.56 8.51 2.27
CA VAL A 68 -3.50 8.97 3.30
C VAL A 68 -3.06 8.42 4.66
N ASN A 69 -3.06 9.29 5.66
CA ASN A 69 -2.75 8.89 7.03
C ASN A 69 -4.04 8.47 7.72
N ILE A 70 -4.23 7.16 7.90
CA ILE A 70 -5.48 6.55 8.40
C ILE A 70 -5.24 5.48 9.45
#